data_AF-A0A2H9RAE7-F1
#
_entry.id   AF-A0A2H9RAE7-F1
#
_cell.length_a   1.000
_cell.length_b   1.000
_cell.length_c   1.000
_cell.angle_alpha   90.00
_cell.angle_beta   90.00
_cell.angle_gamma   90.00
#
_symmetry.space_group_name_H-M   'P 1'
#
loop_
_entity.id
_entity.type
_entity.pdbx_description
1 polymer ?
#
loop_
_entity_poly.entity_id
_entity_poly.type
_entity_poly.pdbx_seq_one_letter_code
_entity_poly.pdbx_strand_id
1 'polypeptide(L)' 'MGINMTQQVFKNTFAPNSRNKEFTLSQIISGIKSGVINFETLPNNIKEIVSIELEKRDL' A
#
# COMPACT_ATOMS: atom_id res chain seq x y z
N MET A 1 -3.49 22.98 2.47
CA MET A 1 -3.53 21.74 3.29
C MET A 1 -3.31 20.57 2.35
N GLY A 2 -2.09 20.02 2.29
CA GLY A 2 -1.85 18.80 1.52
C GLY A 2 -2.42 17.62 2.27
N ILE A 3 -3.38 16.89 1.68
CA ILE A 3 -3.84 15.62 2.23
C ILE A 3 -2.65 14.68 2.19
N ASN A 4 -2.14 14.29 3.35
CA ASN A 4 -1.02 13.36 3.45
C ASN A 4 -1.56 11.94 3.17
N MET A 5 -1.68 11.58 1.88
CA MET A 5 -2.26 10.31 1.41
C MET A 5 -1.53 9.08 2.00
N THR A 6 -0.31 9.26 2.51
CA THR A 6 0.47 8.18 3.14
C THR A 6 -0.14 7.66 4.45
N GLN A 7 -1.04 8.42 5.08
CA GLN A 7 -1.76 8.01 6.29
C GLN A 7 -3.08 7.29 6.00
N GLN A 8 -3.46 7.13 4.72
CA GLN A 8 -4.66 6.37 4.36
C GLN A 8 -4.50 4.91 4.81
N VAL A 9 -5.47 4.42 5.57
CA VAL A 9 -5.49 3.07 6.13
C VAL A 9 -6.35 2.17 5.25
N PHE A 10 -5.83 0.99 4.96
CA PHE A 10 -6.50 -0.05 4.20
C PHE A 10 -6.65 -1.30 5.04
N LYS A 11 -7.83 -1.91 4.98
CA LYS A 11 -8.04 -3.23 5.58
C LYS A 11 -7.15 -4.26 4.88
N ASN A 12 -6.44 -5.05 5.66
CA ASN A 12 -5.62 -6.13 5.15
C ASN A 12 -6.51 -7.28 4.67
N THR A 13 -6.68 -7.35 3.35
CA THR A 13 -7.33 -8.48 2.66
C THR A 13 -6.36 -9.22 1.73
N PHE A 14 -5.09 -8.80 1.68
CA PHE A 14 -4.09 -9.20 0.68
C PHE A 14 -2.86 -9.87 1.28
N ALA A 15 -2.64 -9.78 2.58
CA ALA A 15 -1.56 -10.45 3.29
C ALA A 15 -2.15 -11.38 4.37
N PRO A 16 -2.62 -12.59 4.00
CA PRO A 16 -3.33 -13.49 4.92
C PRO A 16 -2.46 -13.98 6.08
N ASN A 17 -1.14 -14.03 5.89
CA ASN A 17 -0.18 -14.44 6.93
C ASN A 17 0.20 -13.29 7.89
N SER A 18 -0.25 -12.07 7.61
CA SER A 18 0.05 -10.93 8.47
C SER A 18 -0.93 -10.88 9.64
N ARG A 19 -0.40 -10.68 10.85
CA ARG A 19 -1.21 -10.41 12.06
C ARG A 19 -1.85 -9.01 12.04
N ASN A 20 -1.32 -8.10 11.21
CA ASN A 20 -1.87 -6.76 11.08
C ASN A 20 -3.17 -6.81 10.28
N LYS A 21 -4.25 -6.30 10.85
CA LYS A 21 -5.57 -6.24 10.21
C LYS A 21 -5.72 -5.07 9.26
N GLU A 22 -4.83 -4.09 9.36
CA GLU A 22 -4.86 -2.86 8.59
C GLU A 22 -3.42 -2.43 8.30
N PHE A 23 -3.23 -1.77 7.16
CA PHE A 23 -1.97 -1.19 6.75
C PHE A 23 -2.18 0.21 6.23
N THR A 24 -1.27 1.13 6.56
CA THR A 24 -1.22 2.44 5.90
C THR A 24 -0.67 2.29 4.48
N LEU A 25 -0.98 3.25 3.60
CA LEU A 25 -0.40 3.32 2.26
C LEU A 25 1.13 3.25 2.29
N SER A 26 1.76 3.97 3.24
CA SER A 26 3.21 3.94 3.43
C SER A 26 3.75 2.55 3.80
N GLN A 27 3.05 1.81 4.65
CA GLN A 27 3.42 0.44 5.00
C GLN A 27 3.26 -0.52 3.83
N ILE A 28 2.21 -0.36 3.03
CA ILE A 28 1.98 -1.16 1.81
C ILE A 28 3.12 -0.92 0.82
N ILE A 29 3.42 0.35 0.51
CA ILE A 29 4.51 0.72 -0.40
C ILE A 29 5.85 0.17 0.09
N SER A 30 6.15 0.33 1.38
CA SER A 30 7.37 -0.20 1.99
C SER A 30 7.43 -1.74 1.93
N GLY A 31 6.31 -2.41 2.17
CA GLY A 31 6.17 -3.86 2.05
C GLY A 31 6.38 -4.36 0.63
N ILE A 32 5.91 -3.62 -0.38
CA ILE A 32 6.16 -3.95 -1.80
C ILE A 32 7.64 -3.75 -2.14
N LYS A 33 8.23 -2.59 -1.78
CA LYS A 33 9.64 -2.30 -2.05
C LYS A 33 10.59 -3.30 -1.38
N SER A 34 10.22 -3.82 -0.21
CA SER A 34 10.97 -4.86 0.50
C SER A 34 10.63 -6.29 0.04
N GLY A 35 9.67 -6.48 -0.86
CA GLY A 35 9.25 -7.80 -1.37
C GLY A 35 8.39 -8.62 -0.41
N VAL A 36 7.96 -8.05 0.72
CA VAL A 36 7.10 -8.71 1.72
C VAL A 36 5.64 -8.75 1.28
N ILE A 37 5.18 -7.73 0.56
CA ILE A 37 3.83 -7.64 -0.01
C ILE A 37 3.93 -7.74 -1.52
N ASN A 38 3.24 -8.71 -2.11
CA ASN A 38 3.13 -8.79 -3.57
C ASN A 38 2.12 -7.75 -4.06
N PHE A 39 2.53 -6.87 -4.98
CA PHE A 39 1.64 -5.88 -5.59
C PHE A 39 0.47 -6.55 -6.31
N GLU A 40 0.67 -7.72 -6.91
CA GLU A 40 -0.39 -8.42 -7.66
C GLU A 40 -1.50 -8.97 -6.76
N THR A 41 -1.22 -9.23 -5.48
CA THR A 41 -2.23 -9.73 -4.53
C THR A 41 -3.08 -8.61 -3.93
N LEU A 42 -2.75 -7.35 -4.21
CA LEU A 42 -3.54 -6.21 -3.75
C LEU A 42 -4.90 -6.12 -4.48
N PRO A 43 -5.97 -5.70 -3.78
CA PRO A 43 -7.22 -5.30 -4.41
C PRO A 43 -7.02 -4.18 -5.44
N ASN A 44 -7.80 -4.17 -6.52
CA ASN A 44 -7.67 -3.19 -7.60
C ASN A 44 -7.71 -1.75 -7.11
N ASN A 45 -8.63 -1.43 -6.19
CA ASN A 45 -8.73 -0.09 -5.60
C ASN A 45 -7.49 0.33 -4.79
N ILE A 46 -6.72 -0.63 -4.24
CA ILE A 46 -5.46 -0.34 -3.54
C ILE A 46 -4.32 -0.23 -4.55
N LYS A 47 -4.31 -1.09 -5.59
CA LYS A 47 -3.31 -1.03 -6.68
C LYS A 47 -3.27 0.32 -7.34
N GLU A 48 -4.42 0.88 -7.71
CA GLU A 48 -4.49 2.20 -8.35
C GLU A 48 -3.84 3.28 -7.50
N ILE A 49 -4.14 3.30 -6.20
CA ILE A 49 -3.58 4.29 -5.26
C ILE A 49 -2.08 4.08 -5.07
N VAL A 50 -1.64 2.84 -4.91
CA VAL A 50 -0.23 2.49 -4.75
C VAL A 50 0.56 2.84 -6.02
N SER A 51 0.03 2.58 -7.21
CA SER A 51 0.67 2.93 -8.48
C SER A 51 0.89 4.44 -8.60
N ILE A 52 -0.16 5.23 -8.37
CA ILE A 52 -0.09 6.70 -8.38
C ILE A 52 0.99 7.19 -7.42
N GLU A 53 1.08 6.59 -6.25
CA GLU A 53 1.99 7.04 -5.21
C GLU A 53 3.43 6.52 -5.35
N LEU A 54 3.63 5.44 -6.10
CA LEU A 54 4.95 5.01 -6.57
C LEU A 54 5.44 5.94 -7.69
N GLU A 55 4.59 6.27 -8.67
CA GLU A 55 4.94 7.19 -9.76
C GLU A 55 5.35 8.58 -9.24
N LYS A 56 4.68 9.11 -8.22
CA LYS A 56 5.06 10.40 -7.59
C LYS A 56 6.39 10.37 -6.84
N ARG A 57 6.90 9.20 -6.46
CA ARG A 57 8.12 9.05 -5.64
C ARG A 57 9.36 8.70 -6.46
N ASP A 58 9.17 8.26 -7.70
CA ASP A 58 10.23 7.99 -8.68
C ASP A 58 10.52 9.20 -9.60
N LEU A 59 9.90 10.36 -9.31
CA LEU A 59 10.21 11.70 -9.85
C LEU A 59 10.82 12.58 -8.75
#